data_AF-A0A2T2VL81-F1
#
_entry.id   AF-A0A2T2VL81-F1
#
_cell.length_a   1.000
_cell.length_b   1.000
_cell.length_c   1.000
_cell.angle_alpha   90.00
_cell.angle_beta   90.00
_cell.angle_gamma   90.00
#
_symmetry.space_group_name_H-M   'P 1'
#
loop_
_entity.id
_entity.type
_entity.pdbx_description
1 polymer ?
#
loop_
_entity_poly.entity_id
_entity_poly.type
_entity_poly.pdbx_seq_one_letter_code
_entity_poly.pdbx_strand_id
1 'polypeptide(L)'
;MHFKLNRNQIIAILVIPIIPVMVLSIRDVIAQGANIIEVWQWPKFFASLGFSLTVTFCLYAGNTCILRYLNLKMPWGLYLVQRILIEAFLTIVYSAFTMTLLYMLYAKLFSFVEVSRIALFWNIFIAVVITIIAVSIIESINFFRSWTQSQVETE
;
A
#
# COMPACT_ATOMS: atom_id res chain seq x y z
N MET A 1 -21.44 -5.62 7.33
CA MET A 1 -20.59 -4.89 6.36
C MET A 1 -19.61 -5.89 5.75
N HIS A 2 -19.87 -6.42 4.55
CA HIS A 2 -19.05 -7.49 3.96
C HIS A 2 -18.00 -6.93 2.99
N PHE A 3 -16.72 -7.06 3.36
CA PHE A 3 -15.60 -6.83 2.45
C PHE A 3 -15.53 -7.99 1.44
N LYS A 4 -16.19 -7.87 0.29
CA LYS A 4 -15.98 -8.82 -0.82
C LYS A 4 -14.72 -8.40 -1.57
N LEU A 5 -13.63 -9.14 -1.36
CA LEU A 5 -12.41 -9.02 -2.16
C LEU A 5 -12.60 -9.81 -3.46
N ASN A 6 -12.30 -9.16 -4.59
CA ASN A 6 -12.30 -9.85 -5.88
C ASN A 6 -11.04 -10.74 -5.99
N ARG A 7 -11.09 -11.85 -6.74
CA ARG A 7 -9.97 -12.79 -6.90
C ARG A 7 -8.68 -12.10 -7.34
N ASN A 8 -8.77 -11.13 -8.25
CA ASN A 8 -7.62 -10.36 -8.73
C ASN A 8 -7.03 -9.45 -7.64
N GLN A 9 -7.85 -8.96 -6.71
CA GLN A 9 -7.40 -8.13 -5.59
C GLN A 9 -6.67 -8.98 -4.54
N ILE A 10 -7.14 -10.21 -4.29
CA ILE A 10 -6.46 -11.16 -3.41
C ILE A 10 -5.08 -11.51 -3.98
N ILE A 11 -4.99 -11.78 -5.29
CA ILE A 11 -3.71 -12.05 -5.95
C ILE A 11 -2.79 -10.83 -5.82
N ALA A 12 -3.28 -9.61 -6.04
CA ALA A 12 -2.48 -8.39 -5.89
C ALA A 12 -1.95 -8.23 -4.45
N ILE A 13 -2.80 -8.42 -3.44
CA ILE A 13 -2.42 -8.31 -2.02
C ILE A 13 -1.38 -9.36 -1.62
N LEU A 14 -1.40 -10.55 -2.24
CA LEU A 14 -0.46 -11.63 -1.91
C LEU A 14 0.85 -11.54 -2.70
N VAL A 15 0.81 -11.16 -3.98
CA VAL A 15 1.97 -11.23 -4.89
C VAL A 15 2.82 -9.96 -4.85
N ILE A 16 2.20 -8.78 -4.84
CA ILE A 16 2.92 -7.50 -4.83
C ILE A 16 3.90 -7.39 -3.65
N PRO A 17 3.55 -7.77 -2.39
CA PRO A 17 4.48 -7.64 -1.27
C PRO A 17 5.66 -8.62 -1.31
N ILE A 18 5.61 -9.67 -2.13
CA ILE A 18 6.72 -10.62 -2.30
C ILE A 18 7.88 -9.95 -3.03
N ILE A 19 7.60 -9.10 -4.03
CA ILE A 19 8.61 -8.44 -4.86
C ILE A 19 9.63 -7.65 -4.04
N PRO A 20 9.24 -6.68 -3.18
CA PRO A 20 10.21 -5.92 -2.38
C PRO A 20 10.99 -6.81 -1.40
N VAL A 21 10.36 -7.85 -0.84
CA VAL A 21 11.02 -8.79 0.08
C VAL A 21 12.09 -9.60 -0.66
N MET A 22 11.79 -10.07 -1.87
CA MET A 22 12.74 -10.79 -2.71
C MET A 22 13.91 -9.89 -3.13
N VAL A 23 13.63 -8.65 -3.53
CA VAL A 23 14.69 -7.68 -3.90
C VAL A 23 15.61 -7.40 -2.73
N LEU A 24 15.07 -7.17 -1.53
CA LEU A 24 15.88 -6.95 -0.32
C LEU A 24 16.70 -8.20 0.04
N SER A 25 16.10 -9.39 -0.04
CA SER A 25 16.80 -10.65 0.25
C SER A 25 17.94 -10.90 -0.75
N ILE A 26 17.72 -10.64 -2.04
CA ILE A 26 18.75 -10.78 -3.07
C ILE A 26 19.88 -9.76 -2.86
N ARG A 27 19.54 -8.51 -2.52
CA ARG A 27 20.53 -7.48 -2.19
C ARG A 27 21.42 -7.91 -1.03
N ASP A 28 20.82 -8.45 0.03
CA ASP A 28 21.57 -8.90 1.21
C ASP A 28 22.52 -10.05 0.87
N VAL A 29 22.09 -10.99 0.02
CA VAL A 29 22.93 -12.09 -0.49
C VAL A 29 24.10 -11.56 -1.34
N ILE A 30 23.85 -10.60 -2.22
CA ILE A 30 24.90 -9.98 -3.07
C ILE A 30 25.88 -9.19 -2.21
N ALA A 31 25.39 -8.43 -1.23
CA ALA A 31 26.21 -7.60 -0.35
C ALA A 31 27.11 -8.42 0.58
N GLN A 32 26.72 -9.66 0.92
CA GLN A 32 27.47 -10.52 1.83
C GLN A 32 28.53 -11.40 1.17
N GLY A 33 28.55 -11.56 -0.15
CA GLY A 33 29.64 -12.17 -0.95
C GLY A 33 30.14 -13.55 -0.49
N ALA A 34 29.89 -14.61 -1.27
CA ALA A 34 30.46 -15.98 -1.15
C ALA A 34 30.35 -16.73 0.20
N ASN A 35 29.93 -16.12 1.31
CA ASN A 35 29.57 -16.79 2.57
C ASN A 35 28.10 -17.24 2.57
N ILE A 36 27.70 -17.93 1.49
CA ILE A 36 26.30 -18.26 1.17
C ILE A 36 25.72 -19.31 2.12
N ILE A 37 26.57 -20.06 2.83
CA ILE A 37 26.19 -21.26 3.60
C ILE A 37 25.79 -20.92 5.05
N GLU A 38 26.20 -19.77 5.61
CA GLU A 38 25.94 -19.45 7.04
C GLU A 38 24.79 -18.46 7.32
N VAL A 39 24.23 -17.77 6.33
CA VAL A 39 23.37 -16.58 6.61
C VAL A 39 22.00 -16.58 5.91
N TRP A 40 21.42 -17.74 5.61
CA TRP A 40 19.98 -17.75 5.27
C TRP A 40 19.12 -17.63 6.53
N GLN A 41 18.91 -16.40 6.99
CA GLN A 41 18.14 -16.10 8.19
C GLN A 41 16.63 -16.17 7.91
N TRP A 42 16.09 -17.39 7.79
CA TRP A 42 14.66 -17.67 7.62
C TRP A 42 13.74 -16.81 8.52
N PRO A 43 14.05 -16.58 9.81
CA PRO A 43 13.21 -15.74 10.66
C PRO A 43 13.09 -14.29 10.16
N LYS A 44 14.17 -13.70 9.63
CA LYS A 44 14.15 -12.34 9.07
C LYS A 44 13.35 -12.28 7.77
N PHE A 45 13.46 -13.31 6.93
CA PHE A 45 12.68 -13.42 5.70
C PHE A 45 11.17 -13.46 6.01
N PHE A 46 10.73 -14.37 6.89
CA PHE A 46 9.32 -14.49 7.26
C PHE A 46 8.79 -13.25 7.99
N ALA A 47 9.59 -12.62 8.85
CA ALA A 47 9.21 -11.37 9.50
C ALA A 47 9.01 -10.24 8.48
N SER A 48 9.93 -10.10 7.52
CA SER A 48 9.87 -9.10 6.44
C SER A 48 8.68 -9.34 5.50
N LEU A 49 8.40 -10.60 5.19
CA LEU A 49 7.25 -11.00 4.38
C LEU A 49 5.93 -10.68 5.11
N GLY A 50 5.84 -11.03 6.40
CA GLY A 50 4.69 -10.68 7.24
C GLY A 50 4.46 -9.17 7.34
N PHE A 51 5.54 -8.39 7.44
CA PHE A 51 5.48 -6.93 7.48
C PHE A 51 4.93 -6.38 6.17
N SER A 52 5.51 -6.81 5.05
CA SER A 52 5.12 -6.38 3.71
C SER A 52 3.65 -6.71 3.41
N LEU A 53 3.20 -7.91 3.79
CA LEU A 53 1.79 -8.32 3.65
C LEU A 53 0.86 -7.48 4.51
N THR A 54 1.22 -7.23 5.76
CA THR A 54 0.40 -6.46 6.70
C THR A 54 0.28 -5.01 6.24
N VAL A 55 1.39 -4.39 5.83
CA VAL A 55 1.41 -3.04 5.23
C VAL A 55 0.52 -2.99 4.00
N THR A 56 0.70 -3.92 3.05
CA THR A 56 -0.09 -3.95 1.82
C THR A 56 -1.57 -4.10 2.11
N PHE A 57 -1.94 -5.00 3.02
CA PHE A 57 -3.33 -5.20 3.42
C PHE A 57 -3.94 -3.97 4.08
N CYS A 58 -3.25 -3.35 5.04
CA CYS A 58 -3.73 -2.16 5.73
C CYS A 58 -3.90 -0.97 4.77
N LEU A 59 -2.89 -0.70 3.94
CA LEU A 59 -2.97 0.38 2.94
C LEU A 59 -4.09 0.13 1.94
N TYR A 60 -4.22 -1.10 1.43
CA TYR A 60 -5.30 -1.43 0.50
C TYR A 60 -6.69 -1.27 1.14
N ALA A 61 -6.90 -1.83 2.32
CA ALA A 61 -8.18 -1.79 3.01
C ALA A 61 -8.57 -0.36 3.40
N GLY A 62 -7.63 0.41 3.94
CA GLY A 62 -7.85 1.79 4.34
C GLY A 62 -8.14 2.72 3.17
N ASN A 63 -7.36 2.66 2.09
CA ASN A 63 -7.62 3.48 0.90
C ASN A 63 -8.92 3.08 0.20
N THR A 64 -9.28 1.79 0.19
CA THR A 64 -10.61 1.36 -0.29
C THR A 64 -11.73 1.95 0.55
N CYS A 65 -11.54 2.05 1.87
CA CYS A 65 -12.51 2.68 2.77
C CYS A 65 -12.65 4.18 2.51
N ILE A 66 -11.52 4.89 2.34
CA ILE A 66 -11.49 6.31 1.98
C ILE A 66 -12.24 6.54 0.67
N LEU A 67 -11.91 5.78 -0.37
CA LEU A 67 -12.58 5.84 -1.67
C LEU A 67 -14.09 5.61 -1.57
N ARG A 68 -14.52 4.60 -0.81
CA ARG A 68 -15.96 4.34 -0.60
C ARG A 68 -16.65 5.48 0.13
N TYR A 69 -16.01 6.04 1.15
CA TYR A 69 -16.53 7.18 1.89
C TYR A 69 -16.67 8.42 1.00
N LEU A 70 -15.65 8.72 0.20
CA LEU A 70 -15.66 9.85 -0.74
C LEU A 70 -16.69 9.65 -1.85
N ASN A 71 -16.85 8.44 -2.38
CA ASN A 71 -17.91 8.15 -3.36
C ASN A 71 -19.32 8.42 -2.82
N LEU A 72 -19.57 8.17 -1.53
CA LEU A 72 -20.87 8.41 -0.91
C LEU A 72 -21.11 9.89 -0.55
N LYS A 73 -20.06 10.62 -0.18
CA LYS A 73 -20.18 12.01 0.31
C LYS A 73 -19.88 13.07 -0.75
N MET A 74 -19.05 12.75 -1.74
CA MET A 74 -18.57 13.66 -2.78
C MET A 74 -18.62 12.95 -4.15
N PRO A 75 -19.81 12.81 -4.74
CA PRO A 75 -19.94 12.21 -6.07
C PRO A 75 -19.24 13.08 -7.13
N TRP A 76 -18.69 12.41 -8.15
CA TRP A 76 -17.83 13.00 -9.17
C TRP A 76 -18.45 14.19 -9.92
N GLY A 77 -19.75 14.14 -10.20
CA GLY A 77 -20.43 15.15 -11.01
C GLY A 77 -20.48 16.54 -10.38
N LEU A 78 -20.29 16.65 -9.06
CA LEU A 78 -20.44 17.93 -8.33
C LEU A 78 -19.12 18.47 -7.76
N TYR A 79 -18.17 17.58 -7.39
CA TYR A 79 -17.03 17.96 -6.56
C TYR A 79 -15.67 17.46 -7.08
N LEU A 80 -15.46 17.43 -8.40
CA LEU A 80 -14.29 16.79 -9.02
C LEU A 80 -12.94 17.23 -8.42
N VAL A 81 -12.63 18.53 -8.42
CA VAL A 81 -11.33 19.05 -7.94
C VAL A 81 -11.18 18.89 -6.42
N GLN A 82 -12.24 19.22 -5.67
CA GLN A 82 -12.23 19.14 -4.20
C GLN A 82 -12.05 17.69 -3.72
N ARG A 83 -12.71 16.75 -4.39
CA ARG A 83 -12.58 15.32 -4.12
C ARG A 83 -11.15 14.85 -4.31
N ILE A 84 -10.52 15.16 -5.45
CA ILE A 84 -9.13 14.74 -5.73
C ILE A 84 -8.17 15.27 -4.66
N LEU A 85 -8.30 16.55 -4.27
CA LEU A 85 -7.44 17.14 -3.24
C LEU A 85 -7.64 16.48 -1.87
N ILE A 86 -8.90 16.26 -1.46
CA ILE A 86 -9.23 15.63 -0.18
C ILE A 86 -8.79 14.16 -0.18
N GLU A 87 -8.97 13.44 -1.28
CA GLU A 87 -8.53 12.06 -1.43
C GLU A 87 -7.02 11.93 -1.33
N ALA A 88 -6.27 12.76 -2.06
CA ALA A 88 -4.82 12.78 -2.01
C ALA A 88 -4.34 13.06 -0.58
N PHE A 89 -4.92 14.07 0.08
CA PHE A 89 -4.58 14.42 1.46
C PHE A 89 -4.85 13.26 2.43
N LEU A 90 -6.06 12.68 2.39
CA LEU A 90 -6.42 11.55 3.26
C LEU A 90 -5.55 10.33 3.01
N THR A 91 -5.26 10.02 1.75
CA THR A 91 -4.40 8.91 1.33
C THR A 91 -2.97 9.08 1.86
N ILE A 92 -2.39 10.28 1.73
CA ILE A 92 -1.05 10.60 2.23
C ILE A 92 -1.01 10.46 3.75
N VAL A 93 -1.93 11.11 4.46
CA VAL A 93 -1.99 11.10 5.93
C VAL A 93 -2.19 9.68 6.46
N TYR A 94 -3.14 8.95 5.88
CA TYR A 94 -3.41 7.57 6.28
C TYR A 94 -2.22 6.65 6.03
N SER A 95 -1.57 6.78 4.87
CA SER A 95 -0.43 5.93 4.51
C SER A 95 0.79 6.21 5.40
N ALA A 96 1.09 7.49 5.65
CA ALA A 96 2.17 7.88 6.55
C ALA A 96 1.92 7.42 7.98
N PHE A 97 0.70 7.62 8.50
CA PHE A 97 0.32 7.18 9.84
C PHE A 97 0.40 5.65 9.98
N THR A 98 -0.17 4.92 9.03
CA THR A 98 -0.18 3.44 9.02
C THR A 98 1.23 2.87 8.96
N MET A 99 2.08 3.40 8.07
CA MET A 99 3.48 2.97 7.98
C MET A 99 4.25 3.25 9.27
N THR A 100 4.07 4.43 9.86
CA THR A 100 4.74 4.80 11.13
C THR A 100 4.31 3.86 12.25
N LEU A 101 3.01 3.61 12.38
CA LEU A 101 2.44 2.74 13.42
C LEU A 101 2.91 1.29 13.24
N LEU A 102 2.81 0.74 12.04
CA LEU A 102 3.25 -0.62 11.75
C LEU A 102 4.75 -0.79 11.97
N TYR A 103 5.56 0.19 11.58
CA TYR A 103 7.01 0.13 11.78
C TYR A 103 7.38 0.18 13.26
N MET A 104 6.75 1.04 14.07
CA MET A 104 6.97 1.06 15.52
C MET A 104 6.53 -0.24 16.20
N LEU A 105 5.40 -0.80 15.77
CA LEU A 105 4.89 -2.08 16.28
C LEU A 105 5.86 -3.22 15.94
N TYR A 106 6.35 -3.28 14.70
CA TYR A 106 7.30 -4.30 14.26
C TYR A 106 8.65 -4.17 14.96
N ALA A 107 9.16 -2.96 15.14
CA ALA A 107 10.40 -2.72 15.88
C ALA A 107 10.30 -3.19 17.34
N LYS A 108 9.12 -3.07 17.96
CA LYS A 108 8.87 -3.56 19.32
C LYS A 108 8.74 -5.09 19.39
N LEU A 109 8.17 -5.71 18.35
CA LEU A 109 7.96 -7.16 18.30
C LEU A 109 9.22 -7.94 17.88
N PHE A 110 10.11 -7.33 17.10
CA PHE A 110 11.30 -7.97 16.54
C PHE A 110 12.55 -7.17 16.87
N SER A 111 13.34 -7.65 17.83
CA SER A 111 14.55 -6.98 18.35
C SER A 111 15.70 -6.84 17.36
N PHE A 112 15.63 -7.52 16.20
CA PHE A 112 16.62 -7.45 15.13
C PHE A 112 16.33 -6.34 14.09
N VAL A 113 15.28 -5.54 14.30
CA VAL A 113 14.93 -4.42 13.42
C VAL A 113 15.48 -3.12 14.01
N GLU A 114 16.58 -2.63 13.46
CA GLU A 114 17.10 -1.32 13.82
C GLU A 114 16.23 -0.21 13.22
N VAL A 115 15.73 0.68 14.08
CA VAL A 115 14.91 1.83 13.70
C VAL A 115 15.82 2.96 13.22
N SER A 116 16.20 2.92 11.94
CA SER A 116 16.85 4.06 11.30
C SER A 116 15.79 5.09 10.89
N ARG A 117 15.89 6.32 11.41
CA ARG A 117 14.98 7.43 11.05
C ARG A 117 14.99 7.72 9.55
N ILE A 118 16.16 7.61 8.91
CA ILE A 118 16.32 7.82 7.47
C ILE A 118 15.65 6.69 6.69
N ALA A 119 15.84 5.43 7.11
CA ALA A 119 15.18 4.29 6.48
C ALA A 119 13.65 4.36 6.64
N LEU A 120 13.16 4.77 7.82
CA LEU A 120 11.73 5.00 8.07
C LEU A 120 11.16 6.06 7.13
N PHE A 121 11.84 7.21 6.99
CA PHE A 121 11.41 8.26 6.07
C PHE A 121 11.30 7.75 4.63
N TRP A 122 12.33 7.07 4.14
CA TRP A 122 12.32 6.53 2.77
C TRP A 122 11.23 5.47 2.58
N ASN A 123 11.01 4.59 3.56
CA ASN A 123 9.96 3.59 3.51
C ASN A 123 8.57 4.23 3.47
N ILE A 124 8.33 5.27 4.28
CA ILE A 124 7.08 6.03 4.26
C ILE A 124 6.90 6.72 2.92
N PHE A 125 7.94 7.41 2.43
CA PHE A 125 7.88 8.13 1.16
C PHE A 125 7.56 7.20 -0.01
N ILE A 126 8.27 6.07 -0.12
CA ILE A 126 8.03 5.07 -1.16
C ILE A 126 6.61 4.49 -1.05
N ALA A 127 6.16 4.15 0.16
CA ALA A 127 4.82 3.62 0.36
C ALA A 127 3.74 4.63 -0.04
N VAL A 128 3.91 5.91 0.31
CA VAL A 128 2.99 6.99 -0.11
C VAL A 128 2.99 7.14 -1.63
N VAL A 129 4.15 7.17 -2.28
CA VAL A 129 4.24 7.31 -3.75
C VAL A 129 3.54 6.14 -4.46
N ILE A 130 3.83 4.90 -4.06
CA ILE A 130 3.18 3.71 -4.62
C ILE A 130 1.67 3.76 -4.40
N THR A 131 1.24 4.19 -3.21
CA THR A 131 -0.18 4.28 -2.88
C THR A 131 -0.88 5.33 -3.74
N ILE A 132 -0.30 6.51 -3.92
CA ILE A 132 -0.85 7.57 -4.77
C ILE A 132 -1.01 7.06 -6.21
N ILE A 133 -0.01 6.38 -6.76
CA ILE A 133 -0.09 5.81 -8.11
C ILE A 133 -1.24 4.78 -8.18
N ALA A 134 -1.30 3.85 -7.23
CA ALA A 134 -2.32 2.81 -7.22
C ALA A 134 -3.74 3.37 -7.08
N VAL A 135 -3.92 4.32 -6.17
CA VAL A 135 -5.20 5.02 -5.95
C VAL A 135 -5.59 5.81 -7.20
N SER A 136 -4.65 6.53 -7.83
CA SER A 136 -4.92 7.29 -9.06
C SER A 136 -5.40 6.41 -10.22
N ILE A 137 -4.85 5.19 -10.36
CA ILE A 137 -5.30 4.22 -11.37
C ILE A 137 -6.73 3.76 -11.09
N ILE A 138 -7.01 3.36 -9.83
CA ILE A 138 -8.36 2.93 -9.42
C ILE A 138 -9.36 4.06 -9.62
N GLU A 139 -8.97 5.27 -9.27
CA GLU A 139 -9.82 6.45 -9.34
C GLU A 139 -10.10 6.85 -10.79
N SER A 140 -9.11 6.75 -11.67
CA SER A 140 -9.31 6.92 -13.12
C SER A 140 -10.32 5.91 -13.68
N ILE A 141 -10.22 4.63 -13.29
CA ILE A 141 -11.18 3.60 -13.71
C ILE A 141 -12.60 3.92 -13.23
N ASN A 142 -12.76 4.37 -11.99
CA ASN A 142 -14.06 4.74 -11.44
C ASN A 142 -14.64 5.96 -12.15
N PHE A 143 -13.79 6.97 -12.39
CA PHE A 143 -14.17 8.17 -13.13
C PHE A 143 -14.67 7.83 -14.54
N PHE A 144 -13.92 7.03 -15.31
CA PHE A 144 -14.35 6.62 -16.66
C PHE A 144 -15.65 5.83 -16.65
N ARG A 145 -15.87 4.95 -15.67
CA ARG A 145 -17.13 4.22 -15.53
C ARG A 145 -18.32 5.15 -15.29
N SER A 146 -18.18 6.10 -14.36
CA SER A 146 -19.21 7.10 -14.09
C SER A 146 -19.46 7.97 -15.32
N TRP A 147 -18.40 8.38 -16.02
CA TRP A 147 -18.51 9.16 -17.26
C TRP A 147 -19.32 8.43 -18.33
N THR A 148 -19.02 7.15 -18.60
CA THR A 148 -19.75 6.34 -19.58
C THR A 148 -21.22 6.19 -19.17
N GLN A 149 -21.52 5.96 -17.89
CA GLN A 149 -22.90 5.87 -17.41
C GLN A 149 -23.68 7.16 -17.63
N SER A 150 -23.08 8.32 -17.37
CA SER A 150 -23.74 9.60 -17.61
C SER A 150 -24.00 9.90 -19.09
N GLN A 151 -23.23 9.34 -20.03
CA GLN A 151 -23.52 9.50 -21.46
C GLN A 151 -24.69 8.63 -21.93
N VAL A 152 -24.81 7.41 -21.38
CA VAL A 152 -25.90 6.48 -21.71
C VAL A 152 -27.25 6.97 -21.17
N GLU A 153 -27.29 7.68 -20.04
CA GLU A 153 -28.54 8.24 -19.50
C GLU A 153 -29.04 9.49 -20.24
N THR A 154 -28.20 10.10 -21.09
CA THR A 154 -28.55 11.26 -21.91
C THR A 154 -28.99 10.94 -23.34
N GLU A 155 -28.90 9.67 -23.76
CA GLU A 155 -29.45 9.16 -25.04
C GLU A 155 -30.85 8.56 -24.83
#